data_AF-A0A8S4QN98-F1
#
_entry.id   AF-A0A8S4QN98-F1
#
_cell.length_a   1.000
_cell.length_b   1.000
_cell.length_c   1.000
_cell.angle_alpha   90.00
_cell.angle_beta   90.00
_cell.angle_gamma   90.00
#
_symmetry.space_group_name_H-M   'P 1'
#
loop_
_entity.id
_entity.type
_entity.pdbx_description
1 polymer ?
#
loop_
_entity_poly.entity_id
_entity_poly.type
_entity_poly.pdbx_seq_one_letter_code
_entity_poly.pdbx_strand_id
1 'polypeptide(L)' 'SVGYVRVKWRDVRVGDLVHLSNNEAVPADMVLLHSSNPLGICYLDTCNLDGETNLKQRVVAPGFRDKVSYFENSFNQKY' A
#
# COMPACT_ATOMS: atom_id res chain seq x y z
N SER A 1 0.72 -2.07 -22.36
CA SER A 1 0.11 -2.65 -21.16
C SER A 1 0.18 -1.63 -20.04
N VAL A 2 -0.97 -1.20 -19.50
CA VAL A 2 -1.01 -0.28 -18.36
C VAL A 2 -0.73 -1.11 -17.11
N GLY A 3 0.26 -0.72 -16.31
CA GLY A 3 0.63 -1.45 -15.09
C GLY A 3 1.66 -0.67 -14.30
N TYR A 4 1.97 -1.15 -13.09
CA TYR A 4 2.95 -0.52 -12.22
C TYR A 4 4.34 -0.52 -12.85
N VAL A 5 5.02 0.60 -12.70
CA VAL A 5 6.41 0.79 -13.11
C VAL A 5 7.26 1.05 -11.87
N ARG A 6 8.51 0.59 -11.90
CA ARG A 6 9.45 0.88 -10.81
C ARG A 6 9.92 2.33 -10.91
N VAL A 7 9.82 3.07 -9.82
CA VAL A 7 10.17 4.49 -9.72
C VAL A 7 11.09 4.69 -8.51
N LYS A 8 12.06 5.60 -8.62
CA LYS A 8 12.92 5.98 -7.49
C LYS A 8 12.12 6.86 -6.53
N TRP A 9 12.39 6.77 -5.22
CA TRP A 9 11.62 7.50 -4.20
C TRP A 9 11.55 9.01 -4.45
N ARG A 10 12.64 9.63 -4.90
CA ARG A 10 12.71 11.07 -5.21
C ARG A 10 11.77 11.51 -6.34
N ASP A 11 11.30 10.57 -7.16
CA ASP A 11 10.47 10.84 -8.32
C ASP A 11 8.98 10.60 -8.03
N VAL A 12 8.62 10.12 -6.82
CA VAL A 12 7.23 9.96 -6.35
C VAL A 12 6.63 11.33 -6.05
N ARG A 13 5.39 11.57 -6.50
CA ARG A 13 4.67 12.83 -6.35
C ARG A 13 3.33 12.63 -5.64
N VAL A 14 2.82 13.71 -5.03
CA VAL A 14 1.47 13.73 -4.45
C VAL A 14 0.44 13.40 -5.53
N GLY A 15 -0.40 12.41 -5.25
CA GLY A 15 -1.41 11.89 -6.18
C GLY A 15 -1.00 10.60 -6.89
N ASP A 16 0.26 10.17 -6.80
CA ASP A 16 0.69 8.90 -7.36
C ASP A 16 0.06 7.70 -6.61
N LEU A 17 -0.38 6.70 -7.37
CA LEU A 17 -0.77 5.40 -6.81
C LEU A 17 0.47 4.53 -6.67
N VAL A 18 0.87 4.29 -5.43
CA VAL A 18 2.01 3.45 -5.10
C VAL A 18 1.53 2.07 -4.68
N HIS A 19 2.04 1.05 -5.36
CA HIS A 19 1.90 -0.34 -4.95
C HIS A 19 3.16 -0.77 -4.21
N LEU A 20 3.01 -1.20 -2.95
CA LEU A 20 4.08 -1.75 -2.14
C LEU A 20 3.88 -3.26 -1.98
N SER A 21 4.93 -4.01 -2.23
CA SER A 21 5.00 -5.45 -1.95
C SER A 21 5.43 -5.69 -0.51
N ASN A 22 5.25 -6.92 -0.02
CA ASN A 22 5.66 -7.29 1.33
C ASN A 22 7.15 -7.00 1.56
N ASN A 23 7.50 -6.51 2.75
CA ASN A 23 8.84 -6.13 3.18
C ASN A 23 9.49 -4.95 2.40
N GLU A 24 8.72 -4.18 1.62
CA GLU A 24 9.21 -2.93 1.05
C GLU A 24 9.07 -1.76 2.03
N ALA A 25 10.07 -0.89 2.07
CA ALA A 25 10.00 0.33 2.88
C ALA A 25 9.04 1.35 2.25
N VAL A 26 8.27 2.02 3.12
CA VAL A 26 7.31 3.05 2.72
C VAL A 26 8.08 4.34 2.37
N PRO A 27 7.98 4.87 1.13
CA PRO A 27 8.85 5.97 0.67
C PRO A 27 8.41 7.38 1.12
N ALA A 28 7.16 7.54 1.58
CA ALA A 28 6.57 8.80 2.02
C ALA A 28 5.33 8.52 2.89
N ASP A 29 4.74 9.55 3.50
CA ASP A 29 3.45 9.39 4.17
C ASP A 29 2.36 9.01 3.16
N MET A 30 1.61 7.94 3.47
CA MET A 30 0.65 7.33 2.54
C MET A 30 -0.71 7.12 3.20
N VAL A 31 -1.75 7.13 2.35
CA VAL A 31 -3.09 6.67 2.72
C VAL A 31 -3.27 5.26 2.19
N LEU A 32 -3.57 4.31 3.08
CA LEU A 32 -3.82 2.92 2.69
C LEU A 32 -5.20 2.80 2.03
N LEU A 33 -5.22 2.60 0.71
CA LEU A 33 -6.45 2.49 -0.08
C LEU A 33 -6.93 1.05 -0.26
N HIS A 34 -6.01 0.10 -0.32
CA HIS A 34 -6.28 -1.33 -0.50
C HIS A 34 -5.17 -2.16 0.15
N SER A 35 -5.50 -3.37 0.59
CA SER A 35 -4.57 -4.37 1.08
C SER A 35 -4.97 -5.73 0.51
N SER A 36 -3.98 -6.60 0.25
CA SER A 36 -4.22 -7.98 -0.15
C SER A 36 -4.85 -8.84 0.95
N ASN A 37 -4.83 -8.38 2.21
CA ASN A 37 -5.60 -9.02 3.27
C ASN A 37 -7.10 -8.72 3.07
N PRO A 38 -7.99 -9.74 3.05
CA PRO A 38 -9.43 -9.56 2.82
C PRO A 38 -10.14 -8.64 3.83
N LEU A 39 -9.58 -8.46 5.02
CA LEU A 39 -10.10 -7.55 6.05
C LEU A 39 -9.63 -6.10 5.84
N GLY A 40 -8.86 -5.81 4.78
CA GLY A 40 -8.29 -4.50 4.52
C GLY A 40 -7.23 -4.08 5.54
N ILE A 41 -6.49 -5.05 6.07
CA ILE A 41 -5.47 -4.84 7.12
C ILE A 41 -4.06 -4.92 6.51
N CYS A 42 -3.15 -4.04 6.93
CA CYS A 42 -1.72 -4.23 6.72
C CYS A 42 -0.94 -4.03 8.02
N TYR A 43 0.30 -4.50 8.04
CA TYR A 43 1.18 -4.44 9.19
C TYR A 43 2.46 -3.71 8.81
N LEU A 44 2.88 -2.78 9.66
CA LEU A 44 4.11 -2.01 9.47
C LEU A 44 5.10 -2.36 10.58
N ASP A 45 6.34 -2.59 10.18
CA ASP A 45 7.48 -2.65 11.09
C ASP A 45 8.03 -1.22 11.27
N THR A 46 8.08 -0.76 12.51
CA THR A 46 8.66 0.54 12.89
C THR A 46 9.89 0.41 13.77
N CYS A 47 10.43 -0.80 13.96
CA CYS A 47 11.56 -1.09 14.85
C CYS A 47 12.78 -0.20 14.54
N ASN A 48 13.04 0.09 13.28
CA ASN A 48 14.14 0.96 12.86
C ASN A 48 13.93 2.45 13.21
N LEU A 49 12.73 2.86 13.61
CA LEU A 49 12.36 4.23 13.97
C LEU A 49 12.18 4.42 15.48
N ASP A 50 11.57 3.45 16.16
CA ASP A 50 11.18 3.56 17.58
C ASP A 50 11.72 2.44 18.48
N GLY A 51 12.37 1.41 17.91
CA GLY A 51 12.88 0.25 18.64
C GLY A 51 11.79 -0.74 19.09
N GLU A 52 10.53 -0.54 18.69
CA GLU A 52 9.45 -1.47 19.00
C GLU A 52 9.47 -2.68 18.05
N THR A 53 9.43 -3.89 18.61
CA THR A 53 9.42 -5.14 17.83
C THR A 53 8.02 -5.59 17.41
N ASN A 54 6.97 -4.92 17.90
CA ASN A 54 5.59 -5.24 17.56
C ASN A 54 5.19 -4.59 16.25
N LEU A 55 4.55 -5.36 15.37
CA LEU A 55 3.99 -4.83 14.14
C LEU A 55 2.81 -3.90 14.44
N LYS A 56 2.84 -2.70 13.87
CA LYS A 56 1.75 -1.73 13.97
C LYS A 56 0.70 -2.04 12.91
N GLN A 57 -0.52 -2.37 13.36
CA GLN A 57 -1.64 -2.63 12.46
C GLN A 57 -2.17 -1.32 11.85
N ARG A 58 -2.43 -1.33 10.54
CA ARG A 58 -3.15 -0.27 9.82
C ARG A 58 -4.33 -0.88 9.07
N VAL A 59 -5.36 -0.07 8.85
CA VAL A 59 -6.58 -0.48 8.14
C VAL A 59 -6.84 0.45 6.97
N VAL A 60 -7.43 -0.10 5.90
CA VAL A 60 -7.86 0.68 4.74
C VAL A 60 -8.73 1.86 5.19
N ALA A 61 -8.43 3.02 4.62
CA ALA A 61 -9.09 4.27 4.95
C ALA A 61 -10.62 4.17 4.79
N PRO A 62 -11.41 4.81 5.67
CA PRO A 62 -12.86 4.87 5.53
C PRO A 62 -13.27 5.35 4.12
N GLY A 63 -14.30 4.74 3.53
CA GLY A 63 -14.76 5.05 2.17
C GLY A 63 -14.02 4.33 1.04
N PHE A 64 -12.92 3.62 1.33
CA PHE A 64 -12.21 2.76 0.38
C PHE A 64 -12.43 1.26 0.63
N ARG A 65 -12.96 0.87 1.79
CA ARG A 65 -13.24 -0.53 2.14
C ARG A 65 -14.17 -1.23 1.16
N ASP A 66 -15.21 -0.55 0.69
CA ASP A 66 -16.18 -1.12 -0.26
C ASP A 66 -15.74 -0.97 -1.72
N LYS A 67 -14.58 -0.34 -1.96
CA LYS A 67 -14.03 -0.08 -3.30
C LYS A 67 -12.96 -1.10 -3.71
N VAL A 68 -12.86 -2.22 -3.00
CA VAL A 68 -11.88 -3.29 -3.27
C VAL A 68 -11.96 -3.78 -4.72
N SER A 69 -13.16 -3.92 -5.28
CA SER A 69 -13.35 -4.37 -6.66
C SER A 69 -12.79 -3.40 -7.71
N TYR A 70 -12.81 -2.08 -7.46
CA TYR A 70 -12.20 -1.09 -8.37
C TYR A 70 -10.69 -1.33 -8.49
N PHE A 71 -10.07 -1.60 -7.36
CA PHE A 71 -8.66 -1.94 -7.26
C PHE A 71 -8.42 -3.28 -7.93
N GLU A 72 -9.04 -4.37 -7.49
CA GLU A 72 -8.80 -5.71 -8.03
C GLU A 72 -9.00 -5.81 -9.55
N ASN A 73 -10.04 -5.18 -10.10
CA ASN A 73 -10.27 -5.16 -11.55
C ASN A 73 -9.20 -4.38 -12.32
N SER A 74 -8.63 -3.35 -11.71
CA SER A 74 -7.51 -2.57 -12.28
C SER A 74 -6.16 -3.29 -12.13
N PHE A 75 -6.02 -4.15 -11.11
CA PHE A 75 -4.80 -4.91 -10.81
C PHE A 75 -4.72 -6.26 -11.55
N ASN A 76 -5.85 -6.95 -11.73
CA ASN A 76 -5.91 -8.32 -12.25
C ASN A 76 -6.08 -8.41 -13.78
N GLN A 77 -6.08 -7.30 -14.51
CA GLN A 77 -6.15 -7.32 -15.98
C GLN A 77 -4.81 -7.72 -16.67
N LYS A 78 -3.92 -8.43 -15.95
CA LYS A 78 -2.58 -8.76 -16.41
C LYS A 78 -2.15 -10.21 -16.14
N TYR A 79 -3.10 -11.14 -16.17
CA TYR A 79 -2.84 -12.56 -16.40
C TYR A 79 -3.70 -13.05 -17.56
#